data_AF-B8IIJ9-F1
#
_entry.id   AF-B8IIJ9-F1
#
_cell.length_a   1.000
_cell.length_b   1.000
_cell.length_c   1.000
_cell.angle_alpha   90.00
_cell.angle_beta   90.00
_cell.angle_gamma   90.00
#
_symmetry.space_group_name_H-M   'P 1'
#
loop_
_entity.id
_entity.type
_entity.pdbx_description
1 polymer ?
#
loop_
_entity_poly.entity_id
_entity_poly.type
_entity_poly.pdbx_seq_one_letter_code
_entity_poly.pdbx_strand_id
1 'polypeptide(L)'
;MPIYFDDVWLPAVDGHTRVKQVYRGREDVIGRVRRWQAAELGEPMREWFTAERWAKGLYVPIEGTHPDFEEALQRIIFYGVAH
;
A
#
# COMPACT_ATOMS: atom_id res chain seq x y z
N MET A 1 6.49 13.01 12.63
CA MET A 1 5.59 12.09 13.36
C MET A 1 5.96 10.67 12.97
N PRO A 2 5.96 9.71 13.92
CA PRO A 2 6.26 8.31 13.61
C PRO A 2 5.24 7.73 12.62
N ILE A 3 5.71 6.83 11.75
CA ILE A 3 4.88 6.08 10.81
C ILE A 3 4.75 4.66 11.34
N TYR A 4 3.52 4.14 11.37
CA TYR A 4 3.22 2.76 11.73
C TYR A 4 2.53 2.08 10.56
N PHE A 5 2.58 0.76 10.53
CA PHE A 5 1.87 -0.04 9.56
C PHE A 5 1.47 -1.37 10.17
N ASP A 6 0.49 -2.04 9.58
CA ASP A 6 0.07 -3.36 10.04
C ASP A 6 1.26 -4.34 10.01
N ASP A 7 1.42 -5.12 11.07
CA ASP A 7 2.50 -6.11 11.16
C ASP A 7 2.35 -7.18 10.07
N VAL A 8 1.11 -7.50 9.70
CA VAL A 8 0.76 -8.57 8.75
C VAL A 8 0.17 -8.01 7.45
N TRP A 9 0.38 -8.74 6.36
CA TRP A 9 -0.29 -8.50 5.09
C TRP A 9 -1.69 -9.10 5.11
N LEU A 10 -2.72 -8.27 5.14
CA LEU A 10 -4.12 -8.69 5.16
C LEU A 10 -4.63 -8.95 3.73
N PRO A 11 -5.49 -9.95 3.49
CA PRO A 11 -6.10 -10.14 2.18
C PRO A 11 -7.00 -8.94 1.83
N ALA A 12 -6.89 -8.44 0.61
CA ALA A 12 -7.84 -7.47 0.09
C ALA A 12 -9.14 -8.16 -0.32
N VAL A 13 -10.21 -7.37 -0.46
CA VAL A 13 -11.54 -7.85 -0.90
C VAL A 13 -11.49 -8.49 -2.29
N ASP A 14 -10.54 -8.07 -3.14
CA ASP A 14 -10.35 -8.66 -4.47
C ASP A 14 -9.76 -10.08 -4.45
N GLY A 15 -9.26 -10.56 -3.31
CA GLY A 15 -8.68 -11.91 -3.16
C GLY A 15 -7.35 -12.13 -3.89
N HIS A 16 -6.89 -11.17 -4.70
CA HIS A 16 -5.68 -11.24 -5.51
C HIS A 16 -4.55 -10.38 -4.95
N THR A 17 -4.88 -9.40 -4.12
CA THR A 17 -3.92 -8.50 -3.49
C THR A 17 -3.91 -8.65 -1.99
N ARG A 18 -2.80 -8.23 -1.38
CA ARG A 18 -2.72 -8.07 0.07
C ARG A 18 -2.42 -6.63 0.42
N VAL A 19 -2.91 -6.17 1.55
CA VAL A 19 -2.76 -4.79 2.01
C VAL A 19 -2.03 -4.72 3.34
N LYS A 20 -1.27 -3.64 3.51
CA LYS A 20 -0.80 -3.14 4.80
C LYS A 20 -1.28 -1.71 4.97
N GLN A 21 -2.08 -1.46 6.00
CA GLN A 21 -2.50 -0.11 6.34
C GLN A 21 -1.31 0.67 6.88
N VAL A 22 -1.30 1.98 6.62
CA VAL A 22 -0.25 2.90 7.03
C VAL A 22 -0.88 4.01 7.87
N TYR A 23 -0.29 4.26 9.02
CA TYR A 23 -0.75 5.21 10.01
C TYR A 23 0.32 6.27 10.29
N ARG A 24 -0.12 7.48 10.59
CA ARG A 24 0.70 8.56 11.12
C ARG A 24 0.39 8.72 12.61
N GLY A 25 1.37 8.47 13.47
CA GLY A 25 1.05 8.25 14.87
C GLY A 25 0.23 6.96 15.04
N ARG A 26 -0.46 6.80 16.17
CA ARG A 26 -1.08 5.49 16.51
C ARG A 26 -2.44 5.24 15.86
N GLU A 27 -3.15 6.28 15.44
CA GLU A 27 -4.58 6.16 15.10
C GLU A 27 -4.95 6.79 13.74
N ASP A 28 -4.12 7.69 13.20
CA ASP A 28 -4.45 8.42 11.98
C ASP A 28 -4.07 7.60 10.74
N VAL A 29 -5.08 7.08 10.04
CA VAL A 29 -4.86 6.34 8.78
C VAL A 29 -4.54 7.32 7.66
N ILE A 30 -3.36 7.17 7.07
CA ILE A 30 -2.91 8.01 5.94
C ILE A 30 -2.93 7.29 4.60
N GLY A 31 -3.04 5.96 4.62
CA GLY A 31 -3.12 5.18 3.39
C GLY A 31 -2.94 3.68 3.61
N ARG A 32 -2.67 2.97 2.52
CA ARG A 32 -2.27 1.56 2.54
C ARG A 32 -1.38 1.23 1.35
N VAL A 33 -0.47 0.29 1.55
CA VAL A 33 0.28 -0.35 0.45
C VAL A 33 -0.47 -1.60 0.03
N ARG A 34 -0.67 -1.77 -1.28
CA ARG A 34 -1.12 -3.03 -1.89
C ARG A 34 0.07 -3.78 -2.44
N ARG A 35 0.15 -5.08 -2.14
CA ARG A 35 1.05 -6.05 -2.74
C ARG A 35 0.29 -6.86 -3.77
N TRP A 36 0.78 -6.82 -4.99
CA TRP A 36 0.29 -7.57 -6.13
C TRP A 36 1.22 -8.74 -6.40
N GLN A 37 0.62 -9.85 -6.78
CA GLN A 37 1.34 -11.07 -7.10
C GLN A 37 0.70 -11.69 -8.34
N ALA A 38 1.49 -11.86 -9.40
CA ALA A 38 1.07 -12.58 -10.60
C ALA A 38 2.06 -13.71 -10.89
N ALA A 39 1.52 -14.90 -11.12
CA ALA A 39 2.27 -16.02 -11.65
C ALA A 39 1.84 -16.19 -13.12
N GLU A 40 2.77 -15.94 -14.05
CA GLU A 40 2.58 -16.25 -15.46
C GLU A 40 3.20 -17.63 -15.73
N LEU A 41 2.58 -18.43 -16.61
CA LEU A 41 2.98 -19.82 -16.82
C LEU A 41 4.39 -19.88 -17.43
N GLY A 42 5.34 -20.43 -16.69
CA GLY A 42 6.75 -20.51 -17.12
C GLY A 42 7.59 -19.28 -16.77
N GLU A 43 7.03 -18.29 -16.08
CA GLU A 43 7.77 -17.13 -15.58
C GLU A 43 7.89 -17.15 -14.04
N PRO A 44 8.96 -16.56 -13.48
CA PRO A 44 9.03 -16.33 -12.05
C PRO A 44 7.86 -15.44 -11.61
N MET A 45 7.32 -15.76 -10.44
CA MET A 45 6.27 -14.98 -9.80
C MET A 45 6.70 -13.51 -9.71
N ARG A 46 5.93 -12.63 -10.35
CA ARG A 46 6.16 -11.18 -10.32
C ARG A 46 5.42 -10.60 -9.12
N GLU A 47 6.14 -9.83 -8.33
CA GLU A 47 5.61 -9.07 -7.21
C GLU A 47 5.85 -7.59 -7.46
N TRP A 48 4.84 -6.78 -7.21
CA TRP A 48 4.96 -5.32 -7.25
C TRP A 48 3.98 -4.68 -6.26
N PHE A 49 4.22 -3.41 -5.96
CA PHE A 49 3.50 -2.67 -4.93
C PHE A 49 2.86 -1.42 -5.52
N THR A 50 1.66 -1.09 -5.04
CA THR A 50 1.00 0.18 -5.35
C THR A 50 0.60 0.88 -4.07
N ALA A 51 0.67 2.21 -4.08
CA ALA A 51 0.30 3.03 -2.94
C ALA A 51 -1.10 3.60 -3.09
N GLU A 52 -1.88 3.62 -2.01
CA GLU A 52 -3.17 4.31 -1.94
C GLU A 52 -3.16 5.25 -0.75
N ARG A 53 -3.62 6.49 -0.95
CA ARG A 53 -3.85 7.44 0.15
C ARG A 53 -5.25 7.32 0.70
N TRP A 54 -5.39 7.58 1.99
CA TRP A 54 -6.71 7.75 2.61
C TRP A 54 -7.20 9.18 2.37
N ALA A 55 -8.32 9.32 1.67
CA ALA A 55 -8.93 10.62 1.38
C ALA A 55 -10.45 10.51 1.42
N LYS A 56 -11.09 11.35 2.25
CA LYS A 56 -12.56 11.45 2.36
C LYS A 56 -13.26 10.10 2.58
N GLY A 57 -12.69 9.22 3.40
CA GLY A 57 -13.26 7.91 3.69
C GLY A 57 -13.01 6.83 2.64
N LEU A 58 -12.16 7.11 1.64
CA LEU A 58 -11.84 6.21 0.54
C LEU A 58 -10.33 6.07 0.36
N TYR A 59 -9.91 4.90 -0.14
CA TYR A 59 -8.54 4.69 -0.62
C TYR A 59 -8.45 5.12 -2.07
N VAL A 60 -7.64 6.14 -2.32
CA VAL A 60 -7.40 6.70 -3.66
C VAL A 60 -5.99 6.28 -4.11
N PRO A 61 -5.84 5.60 -5.26
CA PRO A 61 -4.53 5.25 -5.80
C PRO A 61 -3.62 6.46 -5.96
N ILE A 62 -2.36 6.30 -5.59
CA ILE A 62 -1.27 7.20 -5.95
C ILE A 62 -0.60 6.57 -7.18
N GLU A 63 -0.45 7.32 -8.27
CA GLU A 63 0.17 6.81 -9.49
C GLU A 63 1.59 6.27 -9.22
N GLY A 64 1.85 5.08 -9.76
CA GLY A 64 3.11 4.36 -9.66
C GLY A 64 2.94 2.87 -9.35
N THR A 65 3.84 2.07 -9.92
CA THR A 65 4.09 0.68 -9.51
C THR A 65 5.51 0.62 -8.98
N HIS A 66 5.71 -0.04 -7.84
CA HIS A 66 6.96 -0.05 -7.11
C HIS A 66 7.50 -1.48 -6.98
N PRO A 67 8.83 -1.67 -7.07
CA PRO A 67 9.46 -2.98 -6.93
C PRO A 67 9.44 -3.47 -5.49
N ASP A 68 9.35 -2.58 -4.49
CA ASP A 68 9.35 -2.93 -3.08
C ASP A 68 8.36 -2.11 -2.24
N PHE A 69 8.16 -2.56 -1.01
CA PHE A 69 7.27 -1.96 -0.02
C PHE A 69 7.73 -0.56 0.42
N GLU A 70 9.04 -0.33 0.57
CA GLU A 70 9.57 0.92 1.11
C GLU A 70 9.34 2.07 0.15
N GLU A 71 9.55 1.85 -1.15
CA GLU A 71 9.22 2.85 -2.18
C GLU A 71 7.74 3.20 -2.20
N ALA A 72 6.85 2.19 -2.15
CA ALA A 72 5.41 2.42 -2.10
C ALA A 72 5.00 3.15 -0.80
N LEU A 73 5.60 2.80 0.33
CA LEU A 73 5.39 3.47 1.61
C LEU A 73 5.80 4.93 1.56
N GLN A 74 6.95 5.25 0.96
CA GLN A 74 7.40 6.63 0.79
C GLN A 74 6.36 7.46 0.04
N ARG A 75 5.72 6.93 -1.00
CA ARG A 75 4.63 7.64 -1.71
C ARG A 75 3.47 7.99 -0.77
N ILE A 76 3.09 7.10 0.13
CA ILE A 76 2.04 7.39 1.13
C ILE A 76 2.52 8.46 2.12
N ILE A 77 3.78 8.42 2.54
CA ILE A 77 4.32 9.43 3.47
C ILE A 77 4.34 10.83 2.82
N PHE A 78 4.71 10.92 1.54
CA PHE A 78 4.77 12.18 0.78
C PHE A 78 3.39 12.71 0.35
N TYR A 79 2.47 11.84 -0.08
CA TYR A 79 1.20 12.24 -0.73
C TYR A 79 -0.07 11.84 0.04
N GLY A 80 0.07 11.05 1.11
CA GLY A 80 -1.04 10.59 1.97
C GLY A 80 -1.53 11.62 2.97
N VAL A 81 -0.85 12.76 3.07
CA VAL A 81 -1.33 13.94 3.79
C VAL A 81 -2.09 14.78 2.80
N ALA A 82 -3.42 14.78 2.89
CA ALA A 82 -4.16 15.89 2.32
C ALA A 82 -3.72 17.16 3.07
N HIS A 83 -3.16 18.12 2.33
CA HIS A 83 -3.17 19.52 2.76
C HIS A 83 -4.60 20.03 2.80
#